data_AF-Q6ARW1-F1
#
_entry.id   AF-Q6ARW1-F1
#
_cell.length_a   1.000
_cell.length_b   1.000
_cell.length_c   1.000
_cell.angle_alpha   90.00
_cell.angle_beta   90.00
_cell.angle_gamma   90.00
#
_symmetry.space_group_name_H-M   'P 1'
#
loop_
_entity.id
_entity.type
_entity.pdbx_description
1 polymer ?
#
loop_
_entity_poly.entity_id
_entity_poly.type
_entity_poly.pdbx_seq_one_letter_code
_entity_poly.pdbx_strand_id
1 'polypeptide(L)'
;MRNNVQYKMQGLFETNAQAWMAAVGCFSIVSRMGHKAHLLWEHQHPVLLGVDENIVLESLSRYLAEGSSLLEELPKSKTAEKIPLDLTAGRVSFSNVITTMLISVTRDDILNALNLPWMNEDNITSLGWDVGANKMAAKVGGMKAPTSSPHRGVIAGQWLAAEALPVTSLGVRKGFYQWVTWSVPLDISGVWAVVQSKSTEWGGDLYEATIQRNGQMGYLLPARRSH
;
A
#
# COMPACT_ATOMS: atom_id res chain seq x y z
N MET A 1 -31.65 -10.45 11.09
CA MET A 1 -30.19 -10.24 11.07
C MET A 1 -29.85 -9.62 9.73
N ARG A 2 -29.45 -8.34 9.67
CA ARG A 2 -28.96 -7.77 8.42
C ARG A 2 -27.62 -8.44 8.12
N ASN A 3 -27.45 -9.05 6.95
CA ASN A 3 -26.14 -9.50 6.52
C ASN A 3 -25.21 -8.29 6.59
N ASN A 4 -24.27 -8.29 7.53
CA ASN A 4 -23.22 -7.29 7.57
C ASN A 4 -22.35 -7.53 6.33
N VAL A 5 -22.62 -6.76 5.28
CA VAL A 5 -21.84 -6.80 4.05
C VAL A 5 -20.40 -6.41 4.41
N GLN A 6 -19.46 -7.29 4.10
CA GLN A 6 -18.05 -7.08 4.39
C GLN A 6 -17.18 -7.68 3.30
N TYR A 7 -16.01 -7.08 3.10
CA TYR A 7 -14.99 -7.57 2.19
C TYR A 7 -13.64 -7.63 2.89
N LYS A 8 -13.06 -8.82 2.96
CA LYS A 8 -11.75 -9.09 3.57
C LYS A 8 -10.69 -9.13 2.48
N MET A 9 -9.74 -8.20 2.53
CA MET A 9 -8.66 -8.09 1.54
C MET A 9 -7.51 -9.04 1.92
N GLN A 10 -7.69 -10.33 1.65
CA GLN A 10 -6.81 -11.41 2.10
C GLN A 10 -5.39 -11.36 1.51
N GLY A 11 -5.21 -10.67 0.38
CA GLY A 11 -3.89 -10.44 -0.22
C GLY A 11 -3.04 -9.43 0.56
N LEU A 12 -3.67 -8.65 1.44
CA LEU A 12 -3.02 -7.57 2.19
C LEU A 12 -2.72 -8.01 3.63
N PHE A 13 -1.47 -7.86 4.05
CA PHE A 13 -0.98 -8.22 5.38
C PHE A 13 -0.52 -6.99 6.16
N GLU A 14 -0.84 -6.96 7.45
CA GLU A 14 -0.44 -5.95 8.42
C GLU A 14 1.07 -5.78 8.57
N THR A 15 1.83 -6.86 8.41
CA THR A 15 3.30 -6.84 8.52
C THR A 15 3.99 -6.26 7.27
N ASN A 16 3.25 -6.02 6.19
CA ASN A 16 3.77 -5.42 4.98
C ASN A 16 3.31 -3.96 4.90
N ALA A 17 4.25 -3.03 5.09
CA ALA A 17 3.96 -1.59 5.03
C ALA A 17 3.26 -1.18 3.73
N GLN A 18 3.62 -1.80 2.60
CA GLN A 18 3.00 -1.51 1.32
C GLN A 18 1.58 -2.07 1.23
N ALA A 19 1.33 -3.27 1.76
CA ALA A 19 -0.02 -3.80 1.82
C ALA A 19 -0.92 -3.01 2.78
N TRP A 20 -0.36 -2.53 3.90
CA TRP A 20 -1.03 -1.60 4.80
C TRP A 20 -1.39 -0.28 4.09
N MET A 21 -0.45 0.32 3.35
CA MET A 21 -0.73 1.50 2.53
C MET A 21 -1.80 1.19 1.48
N ALA A 22 -1.72 0.05 0.80
CA ALA A 22 -2.71 -0.34 -0.21
C ALA A 22 -4.13 -0.48 0.37
N ALA A 23 -4.26 -0.98 1.60
CA ALA A 23 -5.55 -1.04 2.29
C ALA A 23 -6.12 0.35 2.56
N VAL A 24 -5.29 1.29 3.03
CA VAL A 24 -5.68 2.69 3.25
C VAL A 24 -6.04 3.39 1.94
N GLY A 25 -5.29 3.14 0.86
CA GLY A 25 -5.56 3.71 -0.46
C GLY A 25 -6.85 3.17 -1.07
N CYS A 26 -7.06 1.85 -1.00
CA CYS A 26 -8.32 1.21 -1.40
C CYS A 26 -9.51 1.84 -0.66
N PHE A 27 -9.42 1.95 0.66
CA PHE A 27 -10.46 2.56 1.46
C PHE A 27 -10.72 4.04 1.12
N SER A 28 -9.65 4.79 0.85
CA SER A 28 -9.74 6.20 0.45
C SER A 28 -10.48 6.36 -0.88
N ILE A 29 -10.19 5.51 -1.88
CA ILE A 29 -10.90 5.52 -3.16
C ILE A 29 -12.37 5.15 -2.97
N VAL A 30 -12.66 4.04 -2.28
CA VAL A 30 -14.04 3.60 -2.01
C VAL A 30 -14.86 4.69 -1.32
N SER A 31 -14.24 5.39 -0.35
CA SER A 31 -14.86 6.53 0.33
C SER A 31 -15.10 7.72 -0.61
N ARG A 32 -14.14 8.06 -1.48
CA ARG A 32 -14.26 9.12 -2.50
C ARG A 32 -15.38 8.83 -3.50
N MET A 33 -15.60 7.57 -3.83
CA MET A 33 -16.70 7.11 -4.69
C MET A 33 -18.08 7.18 -3.99
N GLY A 34 -18.14 7.67 -2.76
CA GLY A 34 -19.38 7.94 -2.02
C GLY A 34 -19.91 6.75 -1.22
N HIS A 35 -19.15 5.65 -1.15
CA HIS A 35 -19.55 4.49 -0.36
C HIS A 35 -19.27 4.71 1.13
N LYS A 36 -20.26 4.40 1.96
CA LYS A 36 -20.14 4.45 3.43
C LYS A 36 -19.49 3.18 3.97
N ALA A 37 -18.20 3.03 3.69
CA ALA A 37 -17.40 1.92 4.21
C ALA A 37 -16.75 2.27 5.55
N HIS A 38 -16.40 1.25 6.32
CA HIS A 38 -15.51 1.38 7.48
C HIS A 38 -14.35 0.39 7.33
N LEU A 39 -13.15 0.79 7.72
CA LEU A 39 -11.96 -0.05 7.67
C LEU A 39 -11.55 -0.48 9.09
N LEU A 40 -11.23 -1.75 9.26
CA LEU A 40 -10.54 -2.29 10.44
C LEU A 40 -9.54 -3.37 10.03
N TRP A 41 -8.66 -3.77 10.94
CA TRP A 41 -7.88 -4.98 10.82
C TRP A 41 -8.52 -6.08 11.67
N GLU A 42 -8.85 -7.20 11.02
CA GLU A 42 -9.28 -8.43 11.68
C GLU A 42 -8.10 -9.41 11.64
N HIS A 43 -7.43 -9.57 12.77
CA HIS A 43 -6.16 -10.28 12.87
C HIS A 43 -5.11 -9.66 11.92
N GLN A 44 -4.72 -10.40 10.89
CA GLN A 44 -3.62 -10.04 9.98
C GLN A 44 -4.09 -9.22 8.78
N HIS A 45 -5.41 -9.19 8.52
CA HIS A 45 -5.95 -8.70 7.27
C HIS A 45 -6.90 -7.51 7.47
N PRO A 46 -6.85 -6.52 6.58
CA PRO A 46 -7.82 -5.44 6.56
C PRO A 46 -9.19 -5.92 6.04
N VAL A 47 -10.24 -5.39 6.65
CA VAL A 47 -11.64 -5.69 6.33
C VAL A 47 -12.38 -4.37 6.12
N LEU A 48 -13.09 -4.28 4.99
CA LEU A 48 -14.03 -3.21 4.70
C LEU A 48 -15.44 -3.66 5.10
N LEU A 49 -16.09 -2.92 5.99
CA LEU A 49 -17.48 -3.11 6.37
C LEU A 49 -18.39 -2.17 5.59
N GLY A 50 -19.60 -2.62 5.26
CA GLY A 50 -20.62 -1.82 4.56
C GLY A 50 -20.52 -1.88 3.03
N VAL A 51 -19.52 -2.57 2.49
CA VAL A 51 -19.30 -2.81 1.05
C VAL A 51 -18.87 -4.26 0.82
N ASP A 52 -19.24 -4.82 -0.32
CA ASP A 52 -18.77 -6.14 -0.77
C ASP A 52 -17.63 -6.02 -1.78
N GLU A 53 -17.08 -7.17 -2.18
CA GLU A 53 -16.01 -7.26 -3.17
C GLU A 53 -16.37 -6.56 -4.49
N ASN A 54 -17.61 -6.72 -4.98
CA ASN A 54 -18.01 -6.17 -6.28
C ASN A 54 -18.02 -4.64 -6.24
N ILE A 55 -18.61 -4.06 -5.18
CA ILE A 55 -18.62 -2.62 -4.97
C ILE A 55 -17.19 -2.07 -4.90
N VAL A 56 -16.29 -2.76 -4.19
CA VAL A 56 -14.89 -2.35 -4.09
C VAL A 56 -14.21 -2.39 -5.45
N LEU A 57 -14.30 -3.51 -6.18
CA LEU A 57 -13.65 -3.66 -7.49
C LEU A 57 -14.21 -2.68 -8.52
N GLU A 58 -15.52 -2.44 -8.55
CA GLU A 58 -16.16 -1.44 -9.40
C GLU A 58 -15.70 -0.03 -9.06
N SER A 59 -15.65 0.33 -7.77
CA SER A 59 -15.15 1.64 -7.32
C SER A 59 -13.72 1.89 -7.79
N LEU A 60 -12.84 0.91 -7.61
CA LEU A 60 -11.44 1.01 -8.00
C LEU A 60 -11.27 1.09 -9.52
N SER A 61 -11.99 0.24 -10.27
CA SER A 61 -11.95 0.24 -11.74
C SER A 61 -12.46 1.57 -12.30
N ARG A 62 -13.54 2.10 -11.74
CA ARG A 62 -14.14 3.37 -12.15
C ARG A 62 -13.23 4.54 -11.83
N TYR A 63 -12.67 4.60 -10.63
CA TYR A 63 -11.72 5.65 -10.25
C TYR A 63 -10.49 5.66 -11.17
N LEU A 64 -9.96 4.49 -11.52
CA LEU A 64 -8.86 4.36 -12.47
C LEU A 64 -9.24 4.91 -13.86
N ALA A 65 -10.46 4.63 -14.33
CA ALA A 65 -10.95 5.09 -15.63
C ALA A 65 -11.28 6.61 -15.67
N GLU A 66 -11.73 7.19 -14.55
CA GLU A 66 -12.00 8.64 -14.43
C GLU A 66 -10.71 9.47 -14.35
N GLY A 67 -9.57 8.82 -14.10
CA GLY A 67 -8.26 9.44 -13.97
C GLY A 67 -7.93 9.76 -12.51
N SER A 68 -6.87 9.13 -12.00
CA SER A 68 -6.41 9.37 -10.63
C SER A 68 -5.90 10.79 -10.44
N SER A 69 -6.38 11.47 -9.40
CA SER A 69 -5.90 12.78 -8.94
C SER A 69 -4.57 12.70 -8.17
N LEU A 70 -4.02 11.48 -8.00
CA LEU A 70 -2.85 11.23 -7.17
C LEU A 70 -1.71 12.21 -7.43
N LEU A 71 -1.28 12.36 -8.69
CA LEU A 71 -0.15 13.23 -9.04
C LEU A 71 -0.34 14.70 -8.63
N GLU A 72 -1.58 15.18 -8.56
CA GLU A 72 -1.91 16.54 -8.14
C GLU A 72 -1.89 16.69 -6.62
N GLU A 73 -2.27 15.63 -5.90
CA GLU A 73 -2.39 15.56 -4.45
C GLU A 73 -1.08 15.16 -3.74
N LEU A 74 -0.07 14.70 -4.48
CA LEU A 74 1.21 14.29 -3.90
C LEU A 74 1.87 15.46 -3.13
N PRO A 75 2.41 15.20 -1.93
CA PRO A 75 3.11 16.22 -1.15
C PRO A 75 4.26 16.84 -1.94
N LYS A 76 4.16 18.14 -2.24
CA LYS A 76 5.20 18.89 -2.96
C LYS A 76 6.33 19.26 -2.00
N SER A 77 7.51 18.67 -2.15
CA SER A 77 8.70 19.13 -1.42
C SER A 77 9.38 20.30 -2.15
N LYS A 78 10.17 21.13 -1.43
CA LYS A 78 10.95 22.23 -2.02
C LYS A 78 11.93 21.77 -3.12
N THR A 79 12.25 20.48 -3.16
CA THR A 79 12.97 19.79 -4.24
C THR A 79 11.99 18.86 -4.98
N ALA A 80 11.06 19.49 -5.71
CA ALA A 80 10.01 19.07 -6.64
C ALA A 80 9.69 17.58 -6.95
N GLU A 81 10.55 16.59 -6.72
CA GLU A 81 10.31 15.18 -7.05
C GLU A 81 10.54 14.20 -5.88
N LYS A 82 11.08 14.67 -4.74
CA LYS A 82 11.36 13.81 -3.59
C LYS A 82 10.26 13.96 -2.56
N ILE A 83 9.23 13.15 -2.71
CA ILE A 83 8.14 13.08 -1.74
C ILE A 83 8.74 12.58 -0.42
N PRO A 84 8.29 13.05 0.75
CA PRO A 84 8.83 12.64 2.05
C PRO A 84 8.87 11.11 2.32
N LEU A 85 8.22 10.31 1.48
CA LEU A 85 8.30 8.83 1.40
C LEU A 85 9.50 8.29 0.63
N ASP A 86 10.47 9.12 0.28
CA ASP A 86 11.62 8.74 -0.53
C ASP A 86 12.57 7.84 0.27
N LEU A 87 12.14 6.59 0.44
CA LEU A 87 12.92 5.43 0.82
C LEU A 87 13.94 5.10 -0.27
N THR A 88 13.77 5.64 -1.49
CA THR A 88 14.73 5.49 -2.56
C THR A 88 15.90 6.48 -2.38
N ALA A 89 17.13 5.99 -2.46
CA ALA A 89 18.33 6.81 -2.45
C ALA A 89 18.73 7.24 -3.88
N GLY A 90 17.76 7.34 -4.81
CA GLY A 90 18.01 7.45 -6.24
C GLY A 90 16.99 8.32 -6.96
N ARG A 91 17.37 8.84 -8.13
CA ARG A 91 16.57 9.71 -9.01
C ARG A 91 15.47 8.92 -9.75
N VAL A 92 14.75 8.03 -9.09
CA VAL A 92 13.57 7.42 -9.72
C VAL A 92 12.49 8.49 -9.72
N SER A 93 12.12 8.99 -10.90
CA SER A 93 11.01 9.93 -11.01
C SER A 93 9.75 9.17 -10.62
N PHE A 94 9.32 9.39 -9.38
CA PHE A 94 8.17 8.74 -8.75
C PHE A 94 6.91 8.94 -9.61
N SER A 95 6.80 10.11 -10.24
CA SER A 95 5.77 10.46 -11.20
C SER A 95 5.74 9.51 -12.41
N ASN A 96 6.88 9.16 -13.00
CA ASN A 96 6.92 8.25 -14.15
C ASN A 96 6.46 6.83 -13.79
N VAL A 97 6.78 6.39 -12.57
CA VAL A 97 6.34 5.08 -12.08
C VAL A 97 4.83 5.07 -11.83
N ILE A 98 4.30 6.13 -11.20
CA ILE A 98 2.84 6.30 -11.03
C ILE A 98 2.13 6.35 -12.38
N THR A 99 2.62 7.14 -13.34
CA THR A 99 2.04 7.22 -14.69
C THR A 99 2.01 5.83 -15.35
N THR A 100 3.08 5.06 -15.22
CA THR A 100 3.14 3.69 -15.74
C THR A 100 2.11 2.78 -15.06
N MET A 101 1.95 2.89 -13.74
CA MET A 101 0.95 2.13 -12.98
C MET A 101 -0.47 2.45 -13.44
N LEU A 102 -0.81 3.74 -13.53
CA LEU A 102 -2.14 4.19 -13.95
C LEU A 102 -2.55 3.70 -15.34
N ILE A 103 -1.58 3.53 -16.25
CA ILE A 103 -1.83 3.04 -17.61
C ILE A 103 -1.93 1.50 -17.66
N SER A 104 -1.27 0.80 -16.75
CA SER A 104 -1.05 -0.65 -16.88
C SER A 104 -1.90 -1.51 -15.93
N VAL A 105 -2.50 -0.93 -14.88
CA VAL A 105 -3.35 -1.67 -13.94
C VAL A 105 -4.64 -2.10 -14.64
N THR A 106 -4.95 -3.39 -14.58
CA THR A 106 -6.22 -3.95 -15.03
C THR A 106 -7.13 -4.32 -13.85
N ARG A 107 -8.42 -4.58 -14.12
CA ARG A 107 -9.35 -5.08 -13.09
C ARG A 107 -8.87 -6.40 -12.47
N ASP A 108 -8.31 -7.30 -13.27
CA ASP A 108 -7.80 -8.59 -12.79
C ASP A 108 -6.58 -8.39 -11.89
N ASP A 109 -5.71 -7.42 -12.19
CA ASP A 109 -4.60 -7.06 -11.30
C ASP A 109 -5.10 -6.54 -9.95
N ILE A 110 -6.18 -5.75 -9.95
CA ILE A 110 -6.82 -5.25 -8.71
C ILE A 110 -7.37 -6.43 -7.90
N LEU A 111 -8.14 -7.31 -8.54
CA LEU A 111 -8.70 -8.50 -7.90
C LEU A 111 -7.60 -9.35 -7.26
N ASN A 112 -6.55 -9.64 -8.00
CA ASN A 112 -5.42 -10.43 -7.53
C ASN A 112 -4.68 -9.73 -6.39
N ALA A 113 -4.45 -8.42 -6.48
CA ALA A 113 -3.77 -7.67 -5.43
C ALA A 113 -4.54 -7.65 -4.11
N LEU A 114 -5.88 -7.63 -4.15
CA LEU A 114 -6.69 -7.60 -2.93
C LEU A 114 -6.91 -9.00 -2.33
N ASN A 115 -6.90 -10.05 -3.14
CA ASN A 115 -7.31 -11.40 -2.71
C ASN A 115 -6.18 -12.43 -2.66
N LEU A 116 -5.09 -12.26 -3.41
CA LEU A 116 -4.01 -13.23 -3.48
C LEU A 116 -2.76 -12.72 -2.74
N PRO A 117 -1.97 -13.62 -2.11
CA PRO A 117 -0.70 -13.25 -1.53
C PRO A 117 0.19 -12.55 -2.55
N TRP A 118 0.78 -11.43 -2.16
CA TRP A 118 1.65 -10.67 -3.06
C TRP A 118 2.91 -11.47 -3.39
N MET A 119 3.10 -11.80 -4.68
CA MET A 119 4.23 -12.54 -5.22
C MET A 119 5.08 -11.65 -6.15
N ASN A 120 6.36 -11.96 -6.34
CA ASN A 120 7.26 -11.22 -7.23
C ASN A 120 7.12 -11.65 -8.70
N GLU A 121 5.92 -11.61 -9.26
CA GLU A 121 5.67 -12.13 -10.61
C GLU A 121 5.52 -11.01 -11.67
N ASP A 122 5.04 -9.82 -11.31
CA ASP A 122 4.72 -8.78 -12.30
C ASP A 122 5.96 -8.02 -12.79
N ASN A 123 6.08 -7.84 -14.11
CA ASN A 123 7.25 -7.27 -14.80
C ASN A 123 7.51 -5.76 -14.57
N ILE A 124 7.30 -5.22 -13.36
CA ILE A 124 7.41 -3.79 -13.05
C ILE A 124 8.37 -3.53 -11.89
N THR A 125 9.20 -2.49 -12.05
CA THR A 125 10.20 -2.04 -11.08
C THR A 125 9.55 -1.63 -9.76
N SER A 126 9.89 -2.34 -8.67
CA SER A 126 9.51 -1.96 -7.30
C SER A 126 9.96 -0.55 -6.93
N LEU A 127 9.08 0.22 -6.28
CA LEU A 127 9.34 1.58 -5.78
C LEU A 127 10.34 1.66 -4.60
N GLY A 128 11.08 0.59 -4.30
CA GLY A 128 11.94 0.52 -3.12
C GLY A 128 11.17 0.45 -1.79
N TRP A 129 9.88 0.09 -1.84
CA TRP A 129 9.02 -0.10 -0.66
C TRP A 129 8.89 -1.56 -0.25
N ASP A 130 9.61 -2.44 -0.94
CA ASP A 130 9.71 -3.84 -0.60
C ASP A 130 10.32 -3.97 0.80
N VAL A 131 9.45 -4.18 1.78
CA VAL A 131 9.82 -4.91 2.98
C VAL A 131 10.47 -6.19 2.48
N GLY A 132 11.64 -6.55 2.99
CA GLY A 132 12.32 -7.81 2.70
C GLY A 132 11.42 -8.98 3.07
N ALA A 133 10.37 -9.21 2.30
CA ALA A 133 9.65 -10.43 2.29
C ALA A 133 10.73 -11.49 2.08
N ASN A 134 10.66 -12.53 2.89
CA ASN A 134 11.00 -13.85 2.41
C ASN A 134 10.20 -14.07 1.11
N LYS A 135 10.66 -13.45 0.02
CA LYS A 135 10.10 -13.54 -1.31
C LYS A 135 10.32 -14.98 -1.66
N MET A 136 9.25 -15.76 -1.75
CA MET A 136 9.36 -17.16 -2.13
C MET A 136 10.10 -17.22 -3.47
N ALA A 137 11.41 -17.48 -3.41
CA ALA A 137 12.34 -17.40 -4.53
C ALA A 137 12.08 -18.46 -5.60
N ALA A 138 11.05 -19.30 -5.39
CA ALA A 138 10.70 -20.40 -6.27
C ALA A 138 10.12 -19.96 -7.63
N LYS A 139 9.75 -18.68 -7.80
CA LYS A 139 9.11 -18.18 -9.03
C LYS A 139 9.72 -16.92 -9.62
N VAL A 140 11.00 -16.69 -9.36
CA VAL A 140 11.74 -15.64 -10.06
C VAL A 140 11.86 -16.05 -11.54
N GLY A 141 11.13 -15.38 -12.42
CA GLY A 141 11.20 -15.64 -13.87
C GLY A 141 12.58 -15.29 -14.43
N GLY A 142 13.34 -16.33 -14.82
CA GLY A 142 14.66 -16.23 -15.44
C GLY A 142 15.79 -16.67 -14.51
N MET A 143 16.81 -17.31 -15.08
CA MET A 143 18.03 -17.83 -14.42
C MET A 143 18.93 -16.69 -13.87
N LYS A 144 18.39 -15.80 -13.03
CA LYS A 144 19.14 -14.72 -12.38
C LYS A 144 19.19 -14.97 -10.87
N ALA A 145 20.33 -14.65 -10.27
CA ALA A 145 20.50 -14.77 -8.83
C ALA A 145 19.52 -13.85 -8.09
N PRO A 146 19.06 -14.19 -6.87
CA PRO A 146 18.16 -13.33 -6.09
C PRO A 146 18.66 -11.89 -5.89
N THR A 147 19.97 -11.69 -5.92
CA THR A 147 20.65 -10.39 -5.80
C THR A 147 20.67 -9.56 -7.09
N SER A 148 20.39 -10.18 -8.25
CA SER A 148 20.45 -9.58 -9.58
C SER A 148 19.15 -9.68 -10.37
N SER A 149 18.11 -10.26 -9.77
CA SER A 149 16.78 -10.27 -10.34
C SER A 149 16.12 -8.90 -10.21
N PRO A 150 15.48 -8.36 -11.26
CA PRO A 150 14.66 -7.16 -11.12
C PRO A 150 13.58 -7.40 -10.06
N HIS A 151 13.44 -6.46 -9.12
CA HIS A 151 12.38 -6.48 -8.11
C HIS A 151 11.05 -6.28 -8.81
N ARG A 152 10.33 -7.39 -9.03
CA ARG A 152 8.98 -7.47 -9.59
C ARG A 152 7.96 -7.35 -8.46
N GLY A 153 7.04 -6.39 -8.52
CA GLY A 153 6.07 -6.11 -7.45
C GLY A 153 4.63 -6.10 -7.95
N VAL A 154 3.65 -6.21 -7.05
CA VAL A 154 2.22 -6.28 -7.41
C VAL A 154 1.70 -4.93 -7.88
N ILE A 155 1.51 -4.74 -9.19
CA ILE A 155 1.30 -3.41 -9.80
C ILE A 155 0.10 -2.67 -9.19
N ALA A 156 -1.06 -3.32 -9.11
CA ALA A 156 -2.25 -2.73 -8.53
C ALA A 156 -2.06 -2.44 -7.04
N GLY A 157 -1.31 -3.29 -6.33
CA GLY A 157 -0.92 -3.07 -4.94
C GLY A 157 0.00 -1.85 -4.77
N GLN A 158 0.91 -1.60 -5.72
CA GLN A 158 1.77 -0.41 -5.71
C GLN A 158 0.96 0.86 -6.00
N TRP A 159 0.05 0.79 -6.96
CA TRP A 159 -0.89 1.88 -7.26
C TRP A 159 -1.73 2.23 -6.02
N LEU A 160 -2.40 1.25 -5.41
CA LEU A 160 -3.19 1.46 -4.20
C LEU A 160 -2.34 2.02 -3.05
N ALA A 161 -1.11 1.54 -2.87
CA ALA A 161 -0.21 2.11 -1.87
C ALA A 161 0.15 3.56 -2.17
N ALA A 162 0.34 3.91 -3.45
CA ALA A 162 0.60 5.27 -3.87
C ALA A 162 -0.58 6.22 -3.59
N GLU A 163 -1.82 5.72 -3.72
CA GLU A 163 -3.04 6.48 -3.39
C GLU A 163 -3.15 6.83 -1.90
N ALA A 164 -2.45 6.11 -1.02
CA ALA A 164 -2.43 6.39 0.41
C ALA A 164 -1.39 7.43 0.84
N LEU A 165 -0.45 7.82 -0.03
CA LEU A 165 0.67 8.70 0.34
C LEU A 165 0.26 10.08 0.86
N PRO A 166 -0.81 10.73 0.39
CA PRO A 166 -1.26 12.00 0.96
C PRO A 166 -1.47 11.95 2.48
N VAL A 167 -1.79 10.77 3.02
CA VAL A 167 -2.06 10.57 4.46
C VAL A 167 -0.94 9.81 5.18
N THR A 168 -0.29 8.89 4.49
CA THR A 168 0.73 7.98 5.06
C THR A 168 2.16 8.51 4.92
N SER A 169 2.35 9.61 4.21
CA SER A 169 3.66 10.23 4.05
C SER A 169 4.26 10.66 5.40
N LEU A 170 5.44 10.13 5.71
CA LEU A 170 6.22 10.60 6.85
C LEU A 170 6.97 11.85 6.42
N GLY A 171 7.07 12.85 7.29
CA GLY A 171 7.87 14.07 7.06
C GLY A 171 9.37 13.79 6.85
N VAL A 172 10.25 14.40 7.65
CA VAL A 172 11.70 14.27 7.43
C VAL A 172 12.15 12.81 7.45
N ARG A 173 13.00 12.41 6.48
CA ARG A 173 13.55 11.04 6.34
C ARG A 173 14.12 10.53 7.68
N LYS A 174 13.54 9.45 8.21
CA LYS A 174 14.08 8.67 9.33
C LYS A 174 14.74 7.40 8.82
N GLY A 175 15.59 6.76 9.63
CA GLY A 175 16.21 5.46 9.30
C GLY A 175 15.26 4.25 9.40
N PHE A 176 14.00 4.50 9.72
CA PHE A 176 12.94 3.50 9.88
C PHE A 176 11.59 4.08 9.46
N TYR A 177 10.64 3.20 9.17
CA TYR A 177 9.24 3.51 8.86
C TYR A 177 8.34 2.84 9.91
N GLN A 178 7.32 3.56 10.38
CA GLN A 178 6.38 3.08 11.39
C GLN A 178 4.94 3.29 10.93
N TRP A 179 4.11 2.27 11.13
CA TRP A 179 2.67 2.28 10.84
C TRP A 179 1.91 1.54 11.93
N VAL A 180 0.60 1.79 12.02
CA VAL A 180 -0.26 1.23 13.07
C VAL A 180 -1.47 0.54 12.45
N THR A 181 -1.93 -0.53 13.08
CA THR A 181 -3.21 -1.17 12.79
C THR A 181 -4.23 -0.87 13.88
N TRP A 182 -5.50 -1.20 13.65
CA TRP A 182 -6.58 -0.97 14.59
C TRP A 182 -7.66 -2.05 14.44
N SER A 183 -8.36 -2.38 15.51
CA SER A 183 -9.36 -3.45 15.51
C SER A 183 -10.80 -2.94 15.48
N VAL A 184 -11.02 -1.65 15.69
CA VAL A 184 -12.37 -1.06 15.67
C VAL A 184 -12.71 -0.52 14.29
N PRO A 185 -13.97 -0.61 13.81
CA PRO A 185 -14.35 -0.04 12.52
C PRO A 185 -14.22 1.48 12.51
N LEU A 186 -13.43 2.02 11.58
CA LEU A 186 -13.21 3.46 11.43
C LEU A 186 -13.69 3.95 10.07
N ASP A 187 -14.30 5.13 10.05
CA ASP A 187 -14.56 5.88 8.82
C ASP A 187 -13.26 6.55 8.30
N ILE A 188 -13.34 7.26 7.17
CA ILE A 188 -12.17 7.88 6.56
C ILE A 188 -11.46 8.87 7.48
N SER A 189 -12.21 9.64 8.27
CA SER A 189 -11.65 10.60 9.22
C SER A 189 -10.96 9.89 10.40
N GLY A 190 -11.56 8.82 10.92
CA GLY A 190 -10.96 7.98 11.95
C GLY A 190 -9.67 7.32 11.49
N VAL A 191 -9.65 6.76 10.27
CA VAL A 191 -8.45 6.17 9.68
C VAL A 191 -7.33 7.20 9.57
N TRP A 192 -7.62 8.40 9.08
CA TRP A 192 -6.60 9.46 8.98
C TRP A 192 -6.05 9.87 10.35
N ALA A 193 -6.92 9.99 11.36
CA ALA A 193 -6.50 10.30 12.72
C ALA A 193 -5.58 9.23 13.31
N VAL A 194 -5.89 7.94 13.08
CA VAL A 194 -5.07 6.82 13.55
C VAL A 194 -3.73 6.76 12.81
N VAL A 195 -3.74 6.89 11.48
CA VAL A 195 -2.52 6.92 10.66
C VAL A 195 -1.56 8.03 11.10
N GLN A 196 -2.09 9.22 11.38
CA GLN A 196 -1.27 10.39 11.76
C GLN A 196 -0.79 10.34 13.21
N SER A 197 -1.66 9.94 14.16
CA SER A 197 -1.30 9.85 15.58
C SER A 197 -0.41 8.65 15.89
N LYS A 198 -0.51 7.59 15.08
CA LYS A 198 0.12 6.28 15.32
C LYS A 198 -0.28 5.66 16.66
N SER A 199 -1.46 6.00 17.17
CA SER A 199 -1.97 5.49 18.45
C SER A 199 -2.42 4.03 18.34
N THR A 200 -2.01 3.20 19.31
CA THR A 200 -2.45 1.81 19.47
C THR A 200 -3.71 1.67 20.32
N GLU A 201 -4.27 2.78 20.84
CA GLU A 201 -5.47 2.78 21.69
C GLU A 201 -6.72 2.22 20.98
N TRP A 202 -6.65 2.06 19.66
CA TRP A 202 -7.72 1.55 18.80
C TRP A 202 -7.67 0.02 18.64
N GLY A 203 -7.00 -0.66 19.57
CA GLY A 203 -6.97 -2.13 19.67
C GLY A 203 -6.11 -2.84 18.63
N GLY A 204 -5.18 -2.12 17.99
CA GLY A 204 -4.21 -2.72 17.08
C GLY A 204 -2.77 -2.45 17.49
N ASP A 205 -1.88 -2.66 16.53
CA ASP A 205 -0.44 -2.80 16.79
C ASP A 205 0.39 -1.78 16.04
N LEU A 206 1.45 -1.31 16.71
CA LEU A 206 2.50 -0.52 16.10
C LEU A 206 3.53 -1.45 15.44
N TYR A 207 3.80 -1.20 14.16
CA TYR A 207 4.81 -1.88 13.38
C TYR A 207 5.93 -0.91 13.03
N GLU A 208 7.15 -1.43 12.97
CA GLU A 208 8.34 -0.71 12.53
C GLU A 208 9.16 -1.55 11.57
N ALA A 209 9.68 -0.91 10.51
CA ALA A 209 10.67 -1.50 9.63
C ALA A 209 11.87 -0.56 9.46
N THR A 210 13.07 -1.06 9.68
CA THR A 210 14.30 -0.32 9.36
C THR A 210 14.45 -0.17 7.85
N ILE A 211 14.96 0.97 7.40
CA ILE A 211 15.24 1.22 6.00
C ILE A 211 16.71 0.87 5.74
N GLN A 212 16.96 -0.11 4.88
CA GLN A 212 18.30 -0.44 4.38
C GLN A 212 18.50 0.06 2.95
N ARG A 213 19.74 -0.02 2.45
CA ARG A 213 20.11 0.40 1.10
C ARG A 213 20.80 -0.73 0.34
N ASN A 214 20.45 -0.86 -0.93
CA ASN A 214 21.17 -1.61 -1.94
C ASN A 214 21.55 -0.65 -3.07
N GLY A 215 22.77 -0.13 -3.05
CA GLY A 215 23.19 0.96 -3.93
C GLY A 215 22.37 2.25 -3.70
N GLN A 216 21.72 2.74 -4.76
CA GLN A 216 20.83 3.90 -4.71
C GLN A 216 19.36 3.55 -4.40
N MET A 217 19.02 2.28 -4.21
CA MET A 217 17.66 1.89 -3.82
C MET A 217 17.63 1.66 -2.32
N GLY A 218 16.72 2.29 -1.59
CA GLY A 218 16.41 1.84 -0.23
C GLY A 218 15.24 0.88 -0.25
N TYR A 219 15.16 0.06 0.77
CA TYR A 219 14.15 -0.97 0.95
C TYR A 219 13.87 -1.14 2.45
N LEU A 220 12.67 -1.61 2.78
CA LEU A 220 12.29 -1.87 4.17
C LEU A 220 12.81 -3.26 4.58
N LEU A 221 13.30 -3.42 5.79
CA LEU A 221 13.51 -4.75 6.38
C LEU A 221 12.19 -5.33 6.88
N PRO A 222 12.10 -6.66 7.10
CA PRO A 222 10.96 -7.27 7.79
C PRO A 222 10.47 -6.45 8.97
N ALA A 223 9.15 -6.22 9.00
CA ALA A 223 8.51 -5.49 10.08
C ALA A 223 8.71 -6.18 11.43
N ARG A 224 8.85 -5.38 12.47
CA ARG A 224 8.83 -5.80 13.86
C ARG A 224 7.62 -5.15 14.53
N ARG A 225 6.88 -5.94 15.30
CA ARG A 225 5.85 -5.42 16.19
C ARG A 225 6.57 -4.70 17.34
N SER A 226 6.24 -3.44 17.55
CA SER A 226 6.77 -2.62 18.64
C SER A 226 5.79 -2.69 19.80
N HIS A 227 6.30 -2.98 21.00
CA HIS A 227 5.54 -2.99 22.25
C HIS A 227 5.54 -1.62 22.91
#